data_AF-X1R6I7-F1
#
_entry.id   AF-X1R6I7-F1
#
_cell.length_a   1.000
_cell.length_b   1.000
_cell.length_c   1.000
_cell.angle_alpha   90.00
_cell.angle_beta   90.00
_cell.angle_gamma   90.00
#
_symmetry.space_group_name_H-M   'P 1'
#
loop_
_entity.id
_entity.type
_entity.pdbx_description
1 polymer ?
#
loop_
_entity_poly.entity_id
_entity_poly.type
_entity_poly.pdbx_seq_one_letter_code
_entity_poly.pdbx_strand_id
1 'polypeptide(L)'
;MDMTSKLDPTEIDRLIAVYRDSLLKDTLPFWIDHCVDRDYGGFTFALDRDGTLLSTDKYIWLHGRFVWLLSELYLQVEERAEWLQLAEHGMKFILDHGFAENGKMYFSVDQQGRPLRM
;
A
#
# COMPACT_ATOMS: atom_id res chain seq x y z
N MET A 1 12.92 -38.45 -10.65
CA MET A 1 12.71 -37.11 -11.21
C MET A 1 13.22 -36.16 -10.14
N ASP A 2 14.47 -35.73 -10.27
CA ASP A 2 15.16 -34.97 -9.22
C ASP A 2 14.58 -33.55 -9.19
N MET A 3 13.98 -33.18 -8.05
CA MET A 3 13.29 -31.91 -7.83
C MET A 3 14.21 -30.88 -7.16
N THR A 4 15.53 -31.12 -7.18
CA THR A 4 16.54 -30.18 -6.66
C THR A 4 17.45 -29.63 -7.75
N SER A 5 16.86 -29.00 -8.77
CA SER A 5 17.59 -27.99 -9.53
C SER A 5 17.67 -26.73 -8.65
N LYS A 6 18.76 -26.62 -7.88
CA LYS A 6 19.12 -25.33 -7.27
C LYS A 6 19.41 -24.37 -8.42
N LEU A 7 18.70 -23.24 -8.47
CA LEU A 7 18.99 -22.17 -9.42
C LEU A 7 20.48 -21.82 -9.32
N ASP A 8 21.15 -21.63 -10.46
CA ASP A 8 22.53 -21.18 -10.44
C ASP A 8 22.60 -19.70 -9.98
N PRO A 9 23.75 -19.26 -9.43
CA PRO A 9 23.88 -17.90 -8.89
C PRO A 9 23.53 -16.78 -9.87
N THR A 10 23.80 -16.95 -11.16
CA THR A 10 23.50 -15.94 -12.19
C THR A 10 21.99 -15.78 -12.36
N GLU A 11 21.25 -16.89 -12.36
CA GLU A 11 19.80 -16.87 -12.44
C GLU A 11 19.17 -16.30 -11.17
N ILE A 12 19.75 -16.58 -10.01
CA ILE A 12 19.34 -15.95 -8.74
C ILE A 12 19.51 -14.43 -8.82
N ASP A 13 20.68 -13.94 -9.24
CA ASP A 13 20.94 -12.50 -9.37
C ASP A 13 19.99 -11.84 -10.39
N ARG A 14 19.70 -12.53 -11.50
CA ARG A 14 18.73 -12.08 -12.49
C ARG A 14 17.34 -11.93 -11.88
N LEU A 15 16.87 -12.93 -11.14
CA LEU A 15 15.55 -12.91 -10.50
C LEU A 15 15.46 -11.86 -9.40
N ILE A 16 16.52 -11.68 -8.59
CA ILE A 16 16.60 -10.60 -7.60
C ILE A 16 16.41 -9.25 -8.29
N ALA A 17 17.11 -9.01 -9.40
CA ALA A 17 16.98 -7.77 -10.15
C ALA A 17 15.56 -7.58 -10.71
N VAL A 18 14.97 -8.63 -11.29
CA VAL A 18 13.59 -8.60 -11.81
C VAL A 18 12.60 -8.20 -10.71
N TYR A 19 12.57 -8.90 -9.58
CA TYR A 19 11.57 -8.62 -8.53
C TYR A 19 11.81 -7.28 -7.83
N ARG A 20 13.08 -6.91 -7.56
CA ARG A 20 13.41 -5.62 -6.97
C ARG A 20 12.96 -4.48 -7.88
N ASP A 21 13.30 -4.54 -9.17
CA ASP A 21 13.00 -3.46 -10.09
C ASP A 21 11.50 -3.41 -10.44
N SER A 22 10.82 -4.55 -10.59
CA SER A 22 9.36 -4.58 -10.76
C SER A 22 8.62 -4.01 -9.56
N LEU A 23 9.13 -4.19 -8.34
CA LEU A 23 8.55 -3.56 -7.15
C LEU A 23 8.83 -2.06 -7.13
N LEU A 24 10.10 -1.67 -7.17
CA LEU A 24 10.54 -0.30 -6.86
C LEU A 24 10.39 0.68 -8.02
N LYS A 25 10.34 0.20 -9.27
CA LYS A 25 10.33 1.04 -10.47
C LYS A 25 9.03 0.94 -11.28
N ASP A 26 8.11 0.07 -10.88
CA ASP A 26 6.84 -0.15 -11.60
C ASP A 26 5.65 -0.24 -10.63
N THR A 27 5.56 -1.30 -9.83
CA THR A 27 4.40 -1.55 -8.96
C THR A 27 4.19 -0.47 -7.91
N LEU A 28 5.24 -0.10 -7.16
CA LEU A 28 5.13 0.88 -6.09
C LEU A 28 4.85 2.31 -6.63
N PRO A 29 5.56 2.80 -7.66
CA PRO A 29 5.21 4.08 -8.30
C PRO A 29 3.75 4.17 -8.72
N PHE A 30 3.20 3.13 -9.37
CA PHE A 30 1.77 3.11 -9.74
C PHE A 30 0.85 3.40 -8.55
N TRP A 31 1.05 2.73 -7.42
CA TRP A 31 0.20 2.96 -6.26
C TRP A 31 0.41 4.35 -5.65
N ILE A 32 1.66 4.80 -5.49
CA ILE A 32 1.95 6.12 -4.91
C ILE A 32 1.38 7.25 -5.76
N ASP A 33 1.49 7.15 -7.09
CA ASP A 33 1.06 8.20 -8.01
C ASP A 33 -0.47 8.29 -8.12
N HIS A 34 -1.19 7.17 -7.94
CA HIS A 34 -2.62 7.11 -8.24
C HIS A 34 -3.53 6.93 -7.02
N CYS A 35 -3.06 6.32 -5.91
CA CYS A 35 -3.95 5.99 -4.80
C CYS A 35 -4.01 7.06 -3.70
N VAL A 36 -3.04 7.97 -3.63
CA VAL A 36 -2.92 8.93 -2.51
C VAL A 36 -4.00 10.00 -2.59
N ASP A 37 -4.94 9.97 -1.65
CA ASP A 37 -5.97 10.99 -1.52
C ASP A 37 -5.43 12.13 -0.64
N ARG A 38 -4.97 13.20 -1.28
CA ARG A 38 -4.43 14.38 -0.60
C ARG A 38 -5.50 15.35 -0.12
N ASP A 39 -6.72 15.24 -0.64
CA ASP A 39 -7.84 16.14 -0.31
C ASP A 39 -8.53 15.71 0.98
N TYR A 40 -8.72 14.39 1.18
CA TYR A 40 -9.42 13.83 2.34
C TYR A 40 -8.56 12.92 3.21
N GLY A 41 -7.27 12.76 2.90
CA GLY A 41 -6.38 11.88 3.64
C GLY A 41 -6.57 10.39 3.27
N GLY A 42 -5.59 9.58 3.63
CA GLY A 42 -5.60 8.14 3.31
C GLY A 42 -5.43 7.87 1.81
N PHE A 43 -6.02 6.77 1.35
CA PHE A 43 -5.81 6.20 0.02
C PHE A 43 -7.10 5.70 -0.61
N THR A 44 -7.19 5.77 -1.93
CA THR A 44 -8.27 5.20 -2.74
C THR A 44 -7.71 4.13 -3.67
N PHE A 45 -8.11 2.88 -3.44
CA PHE A 45 -7.46 1.72 -4.07
C PHE A 45 -8.23 1.10 -5.23
N ALA A 46 -9.48 1.53 -5.46
CA ALA A 46 -10.28 1.06 -6.57
C ALA A 46 -9.84 1.81 -7.84
N LEU A 47 -8.75 1.35 -8.45
CA LEU A 47 -8.13 1.95 -9.63
C LEU A 47 -8.31 1.02 -10.84
N ASP A 48 -8.56 1.60 -12.01
CA ASP A 48 -8.46 0.88 -13.29
C ASP A 48 -6.98 0.69 -13.68
N ARG A 49 -6.73 -0.06 -14.75
CA ARG A 49 -5.39 -0.42 -15.23
C ARG A 49 -4.51 0.80 -15.54
N ASP A 50 -5.09 1.92 -15.93
CA ASP A 50 -4.38 3.17 -16.24
C ASP A 50 -4.27 4.12 -15.03
N GLY A 51 -4.72 3.68 -13.85
CA GLY A 51 -4.75 4.50 -12.64
C GLY A 51 -6.01 5.37 -12.51
N THR A 52 -6.98 5.27 -13.43
CA THR A 52 -8.27 5.97 -13.30
C THR A 52 -9.01 5.51 -12.05
N LEU A 53 -9.45 6.45 -11.23
CA LEU A 53 -10.20 6.16 -10.01
C LEU A 53 -11.62 5.67 -10.32
N LEU A 54 -11.94 4.46 -9.89
CA LEU A 54 -13.24 3.81 -10.07
C LEU A 54 -14.19 3.99 -8.88
N SER A 55 -13.64 4.10 -7.66
CA SER A 55 -14.41 4.36 -6.44
C SER A 55 -13.56 5.05 -5.39
N THR A 56 -14.19 5.97 -4.65
CA THR A 56 -13.57 6.74 -3.58
C THR A 56 -13.70 6.08 -2.20
N ASP A 57 -14.36 4.93 -2.10
CA ASP A 57 -14.50 4.20 -0.84
C ASP A 57 -13.15 3.71 -0.32
N LYS A 58 -12.99 3.75 1.01
CA LYS A 58 -11.74 3.51 1.71
C LYS A 58 -11.85 2.28 2.60
N TYR A 59 -11.15 1.21 2.21
CA TYR A 59 -11.08 -0.02 3.00
C TYR A 59 -9.96 0.06 4.03
N ILE A 60 -10.32 0.01 5.31
CA ILE A 60 -9.37 0.25 6.42
C ILE A 60 -8.28 -0.84 6.47
N TRP A 61 -8.63 -2.08 6.14
CA TRP A 61 -7.65 -3.16 6.08
C TRP A 61 -6.61 -2.97 4.96
N LEU A 62 -6.99 -2.38 3.82
CA LEU A 62 -6.05 -2.03 2.75
C LEU A 62 -5.12 -0.89 3.19
N HIS A 63 -5.67 0.11 3.87
CA HIS A 63 -4.86 1.21 4.43
C HIS A 63 -3.79 0.65 5.37
N GLY A 64 -4.18 -0.23 6.30
CA GLY A 64 -3.22 -0.86 7.22
C GLY A 64 -2.11 -1.63 6.50
N ARG A 65 -2.44 -2.37 5.43
CA ARG A 65 -1.44 -3.07 4.61
C ARG A 65 -0.50 -2.12 3.87
N PHE A 66 -1.01 -1.03 3.33
CA PHE A 66 -0.18 -0.08 2.58
C PHE A 66 0.71 0.73 3.51
N VAL A 67 0.21 1.14 4.68
CA VAL A 67 1.04 1.74 5.74
C VAL A 67 2.14 0.77 6.16
N TRP A 68 1.81 -0.49 6.44
CA TRP A 68 2.82 -1.50 6.78
C TRP A 68 3.87 -1.66 5.66
N LEU A 69 3.45 -1.76 4.40
CA LEU A 69 4.36 -1.90 3.26
C LEU A 69 5.33 -0.71 3.17
N LEU A 70 4.83 0.51 3.23
CA LEU A 70 5.65 1.72 3.15
C LEU A 70 6.63 1.83 4.33
N SER A 71 6.20 1.47 5.54
CA SER A 71 7.06 1.40 6.72
C SER A 71 8.16 0.35 6.58
N GLU A 72 7.85 -0.85 6.08
CA GLU A 72 8.85 -1.90 5.83
C GLU A 72 9.84 -1.48 4.75
N LEU A 73 9.38 -0.85 3.66
CA LEU A 73 10.27 -0.32 2.63
C LEU A 73 11.22 0.73 3.22
N TYR A 74 10.71 1.64 4.04
CA TYR A 74 11.53 2.64 4.73
C TYR A 74 12.61 2.01 5.62
N LEU A 75 12.25 0.98 6.39
CA LEU A 75 13.16 0.35 7.36
C LEU A 75 14.14 -0.66 6.76
N GLN A 76 13.72 -1.41 5.74
CA GLN A 76 14.46 -2.58 5.23
C GLN A 76 15.11 -2.34 3.87
N VAL A 77 14.66 -1.34 3.11
CA VAL A 77 15.17 -1.08 1.75
C VAL A 77 15.96 0.22 1.67
N GLU A 78 15.35 1.33 2.05
CA GLU A 78 15.94 2.66 1.95
C GLU A 78 15.15 3.64 2.83
N GLU A 79 15.82 4.49 3.62
CA GLU A 79 15.18 5.55 4.41
C GLU A 79 14.68 6.71 3.52
N ARG A 80 13.79 6.41 2.57
CA ARG A 80 13.22 7.39 1.64
C ARG A 80 12.09 8.16 2.33
N ALA A 81 12.29 9.45 2.53
CA ALA A 81 11.36 10.33 3.25
C ALA A 81 9.91 10.25 2.74
N GLU A 82 9.71 10.11 1.43
CA GLU A 82 8.39 9.95 0.81
C GLU A 82 7.61 8.76 1.38
N TRP A 83 8.27 7.60 1.57
CA TRP A 83 7.60 6.40 2.09
C TRP A 83 7.13 6.58 3.52
N LEU A 84 7.96 7.19 4.37
CA LEU A 84 7.60 7.50 5.75
C LEU A 84 6.42 8.50 5.79
N GLN A 85 6.49 9.58 5.01
CA GLN A 85 5.43 10.58 4.95
C GLN A 85 4.08 9.98 4.50
N LEU A 86 4.10 9.08 3.51
CA LEU A 86 2.89 8.39 3.05
C LEU A 86 2.38 7.38 4.08
N ALA A 87 3.28 6.67 4.78
CA ALA A 87 2.88 5.78 5.88
C ALA A 87 2.20 6.56 7.02
N GLU A 88 2.74 7.72 7.39
CA GLU A 88 2.15 8.62 8.39
C GLU A 88 0.80 9.18 7.91
N HIS A 89 0.69 9.57 6.64
CA HIS A 89 -0.56 10.03 6.01
C HIS A 89 -1.67 8.99 6.11
N GLY A 90 -1.35 7.74 5.78
CA GLY A 90 -2.28 6.61 5.90
C GLY A 90 -2.63 6.28 7.34
N MET A 91 -1.65 6.25 8.24
CA MET A 91 -1.88 5.95 9.66
C MET A 91 -2.77 7.01 10.31
N LYS A 92 -2.54 8.29 10.01
CA LYS A 92 -3.38 9.38 10.49
C LYS A 92 -4.83 9.18 10.08
N PHE A 93 -5.09 8.81 8.82
CA PHE A 93 -6.45 8.51 8.35
C PHE A 93 -7.09 7.34 9.12
N ILE A 94 -6.35 6.26 9.35
CA ILE A 94 -6.85 5.10 10.12
C ILE A 94 -7.20 5.51 11.56
N LEU A 95 -6.37 6.33 12.21
CA LEU A 95 -6.61 6.77 13.59
C LEU A 95 -7.82 7.71 13.68
N ASP A 96 -7.97 8.61 12.71
CA ASP A 96 -9.06 9.60 12.71
C ASP A 96 -10.41 9.01 12.32
N HIS A 97 -10.44 8.01 11.42
CA HIS A 97 -11.68 7.54 10.78
C HIS A 97 -11.90 6.01 10.84
N GLY A 98 -10.89 5.24 11.22
CA GLY A 98 -10.93 3.78 11.12
C GLY A 98 -11.65 3.06 12.26
N PHE A 99 -12.00 3.77 13.34
CA PHE A 99 -12.54 3.17 14.55
C PHE A 99 -13.91 3.75 14.93
N ALA A 100 -14.83 2.88 15.34
CA ALA A 100 -16.05 3.25 16.02
C ALA A 100 -15.75 3.67 17.48
N GLU A 101 -16.69 4.38 18.12
CA GLU A 101 -16.55 4.83 19.52
C GLU A 101 -16.26 3.70 20.52
N ASN A 102 -16.68 2.47 20.22
CA ASN A 102 -16.42 1.29 21.05
C ASN A 102 -15.06 0.62 20.78
N GLY A 103 -14.19 1.24 19.98
CA GLY A 103 -12.85 0.76 19.65
C GLY A 103 -12.79 -0.34 18.59
N LYS A 104 -13.93 -0.76 18.01
CA LYS A 104 -13.93 -1.68 16.87
C LYS A 104 -13.54 -0.92 15.60
N MET A 105 -12.76 -1.57 14.75
CA MET A 105 -12.43 -1.01 13.43
C MET A 105 -13.60 -1.20 12.46
N TYR A 106 -13.81 -0.22 11.58
CA TYR A 106 -14.68 -0.36 10.41
C TYR A 106 -14.01 -1.21 9.33
N PHE A 107 -14.79 -2.00 8.60
CA PHE A 107 -14.33 -2.65 7.37
C PHE A 107 -14.05 -1.62 6.27
N SER A 108 -14.96 -0.67 6.09
CA SER A 108 -14.85 0.39 5.08
C SER A 108 -15.58 1.66 5.48
N VAL A 109 -15.07 2.78 4.99
CA VAL A 109 -15.60 4.13 5.13
C VAL A 109 -15.67 4.79 3.74
N ASP A 110 -16.45 5.85 3.59
CA ASP A 110 -16.43 6.64 2.35
C ASP A 110 -15.18 7.53 2.28
N GLN A 111 -15.08 8.34 1.23
CA GLN A 111 -13.91 9.20 1.02
C GLN A 111 -13.64 10.15 2.19
N GLN A 112 -14.69 10.66 2.85
CA GLN A 112 -14.59 11.59 3.97
C GLN A 112 -14.35 10.88 5.31
N GLY A 113 -14.30 9.55 5.34
CA GLY A 113 -14.13 8.78 6.57
C GLY A 113 -15.43 8.49 7.30
N ARG A 114 -16.61 8.65 6.67
CA ARG A 114 -17.89 8.26 7.28
C ARG A 114 -18.09 6.74 7.11
N PRO A 115 -18.57 6.04 8.13
CA PRO A 115 -18.63 4.58 8.10
C PRO A 115 -19.64 4.05 7.09
N LEU A 116 -19.21 3.07 6.29
CA LEU A 116 -20.07 2.34 5.35
C LEU A 116 -20.36 0.92 5.86
N ARG A 117 -19.35 0.27 6.47
CA ARG A 117 -19.46 -1.11 6.94
C ARG A 117 -18.56 -1.36 8.16
N MET A 118 -19.09 -2.08 9.14
CA MET A 118 -18.35 -2.64 10.28
C MET A 118 -17.56 -3.87 9.87
#